data_AF-B7PYY0-F1
#
_entry.id   AF-B7PYY0-F1
#
_cell.length_a   1.000
_cell.length_b   1.000
_cell.length_c   1.000
_cell.angle_alpha   90.00
_cell.angle_beta   90.00
_cell.angle_gamma   90.00
#
_symmetry.space_group_name_H-M   'P 1'
#
loop_
_entity.id
_entity.type
_entity.pdbx_description
1 polymer ?
#
loop_
_entity_poly.entity_id
_entity_poly.type
_entity_poly.pdbx_seq_one_letter_code
_entity_poly.pdbx_strand_id
1 'polypeptide(L)'
;MSVELDFFLDSNKKWMCHFDDDNYVNVPRLVRLLQGYDPREDWYLGKPSIRQPLEILARDSGSPPQKISFWFATGGAGFCISRSLALKMLPIAGGGKFISIGEHIRLPDDVTMGYIVEHLLKKKLTVVENFHSHLEPMKFLKKEALSDQVTFSYSRFGKEMNVLSIDGFPYRVDPTRFLSLHCHLFPNFSFCPR
;
A
#
# COMPACT_ATOMS: atom_id res chain seq x y z
N MET A 1 -4.89 -11.09 1.43
CA MET A 1 -4.67 -10.43 2.73
C MET A 1 -4.69 -11.33 3.98
N SER A 2 -5.75 -12.09 4.33
CA SER A 2 -5.84 -12.76 5.66
C SER A 2 -4.64 -13.65 5.99
N VAL A 3 -4.18 -14.45 5.03
CA VAL A 3 -3.02 -15.36 5.20
C VAL A 3 -1.73 -14.58 5.44
N GLU A 4 -1.57 -13.42 4.79
CA GLU A 4 -0.39 -12.56 4.95
C GLU A 4 -0.33 -11.97 6.37
N LEU A 5 -1.48 -11.56 6.90
CA LEU A 5 -1.59 -11.03 8.26
C LEU A 5 -1.28 -12.12 9.30
N ASP A 6 -1.86 -13.31 9.15
CA ASP A 6 -1.62 -14.43 10.06
C ASP A 6 -0.14 -14.84 10.02
N PHE A 7 0.45 -14.96 8.82
CA PHE A 7 1.88 -15.24 8.66
C PHE A 7 2.78 -14.18 9.33
N PHE A 8 2.43 -12.89 9.18
CA PHE A 8 3.18 -11.82 9.82
C PHE A 8 3.14 -11.92 11.36
N LEU A 9 1.97 -12.20 11.93
CA LEU A 9 1.79 -12.31 13.38
C LEU A 9 2.72 -13.38 13.96
N ASP A 10 2.88 -14.51 13.26
CA ASP A 10 3.77 -15.63 13.61
C ASP A 10 5.26 -15.33 13.38
N SER A 11 5.59 -14.41 12.46
CA SER A 11 6.98 -14.16 12.02
C SER A 11 7.88 -13.40 13.02
N ASN A 12 7.36 -12.96 14.18
CA ASN A 12 8.01 -12.08 15.15
C ASN A 12 8.65 -10.79 14.56
N LYS A 13 8.27 -10.39 13.34
CA LYS A 13 8.77 -9.17 12.68
C LYS A 13 8.07 -7.93 13.22
N LYS A 14 8.78 -6.80 13.13
CA LYS A 14 8.34 -5.48 13.62
C LYS A 14 7.32 -4.79 12.72
N TRP A 15 7.37 -5.09 11.42
CA TRP A 15 6.58 -4.44 10.38
C TRP A 15 6.08 -5.48 9.39
N MET A 16 4.81 -5.34 9.00
CA MET A 16 4.23 -5.96 7.82
C MET A 16 4.08 -4.87 6.78
N CYS A 17 4.48 -5.15 5.54
CA CYS A 17 4.15 -4.30 4.41
C CYS A 17 3.54 -5.17 3.32
N HIS A 18 2.46 -4.68 2.72
CA HIS A 18 1.78 -5.32 1.59
C HIS A 18 2.06 -4.53 0.32
N PHE A 19 2.28 -5.24 -0.78
CA PHE A 19 2.54 -4.72 -2.12
C PHE A 19 1.94 -5.69 -3.15
N ASP A 20 1.35 -5.16 -4.21
CA ASP A 20 0.85 -5.95 -5.33
C ASP A 20 1.99 -6.43 -6.25
N ASP A 21 1.71 -7.40 -7.12
CA ASP A 21 2.70 -7.94 -8.08
C ASP A 21 3.09 -6.94 -9.18
N ASP A 22 2.32 -5.86 -9.33
CA ASP A 22 2.62 -4.73 -10.22
C ASP A 22 3.41 -3.60 -9.52
N ASN A 23 3.86 -3.79 -8.27
CA ASN A 23 4.60 -2.79 -7.53
C ASN A 23 6.13 -2.98 -7.64
N TYR A 24 6.85 -1.86 -7.80
CA TYR A 24 8.30 -1.79 -7.57
C TYR A 24 8.56 -1.19 -6.19
N VAL A 25 9.35 -1.88 -5.37
CA VAL A 25 9.68 -1.43 -4.01
C VAL A 25 11.14 -1.00 -3.91
N ASN A 26 11.37 0.27 -3.59
CA ASN A 26 12.68 0.78 -3.21
C ASN A 26 12.98 0.41 -1.75
N VAL A 27 13.47 -0.83 -1.55
CA VAL A 27 13.68 -1.41 -0.21
C VAL A 27 14.58 -0.55 0.70
N PRO A 28 15.73 0.00 0.24
CA PRO A 28 16.52 0.91 1.09
C PRO A 28 15.75 2.13 1.58
N ARG A 29 14.90 2.72 0.72
CA ARG A 29 14.06 3.86 1.11
C ARG A 29 12.95 3.44 2.07
N LEU A 30 12.31 2.29 1.85
CA LEU A 30 11.33 1.71 2.77
C LEU A 30 11.92 1.51 4.17
N VAL A 31 13.11 0.90 4.28
CA VAL A 31 13.76 0.66 5.58
C VAL A 31 14.05 1.98 6.29
N ARG A 32 14.56 3.00 5.60
CA ARG A 32 14.80 4.33 6.19
C ARG A 32 13.51 4.99 6.67
N LEU A 33 12.42 4.87 5.91
CA LEU A 33 11.11 5.36 6.33
C LEU A 33 10.68 4.67 7.64
N LEU A 34 10.69 3.34 7.67
CA LEU A 34 10.21 2.56 8.83
C LEU A 34 11.07 2.78 10.10
N GLN A 35 12.35 3.11 9.95
CA GLN A 35 13.22 3.49 11.07
C GLN A 35 12.80 4.80 11.76
N GLY A 36 12.03 5.65 11.08
CA GLY A 36 11.50 6.89 11.63
C GLY A 36 10.32 6.71 12.59
N TYR A 37 9.79 5.48 12.75
CA TYR A 37 8.61 5.18 13.55
C TYR A 37 8.92 4.13 14.63
N ASP A 38 8.38 4.31 15.84
CA ASP A 38 8.47 3.28 16.88
C ASP A 38 7.49 2.13 16.59
N PRO A 39 7.97 0.90 16.31
CA PRO A 39 7.10 -0.24 15.98
C PRO A 39 6.24 -0.72 17.17
N ARG A 40 6.44 -0.19 18.38
CA ARG A 40 5.61 -0.45 19.56
C ARG A 40 4.37 0.43 19.61
N GLU A 41 4.31 1.48 18.80
CA GLU A 41 3.14 2.32 18.61
C GLU A 41 2.29 1.82 17.44
N ASP A 42 1.04 2.30 17.36
CA ASP A 42 0.04 1.81 16.42
C ASP A 42 0.12 2.55 15.09
N TRP A 43 1.03 2.11 14.22
CA TRP A 43 1.19 2.70 12.89
C TRP A 43 0.45 1.93 11.80
N TYR A 44 -0.32 2.67 11.01
CA TYR A 44 -0.83 2.30 9.68
C TYR A 44 -0.33 3.34 8.69
N LEU A 45 0.67 2.96 7.88
CA LEU A 45 1.40 3.84 6.97
C LEU A 45 1.00 3.53 5.53
N GLY A 46 0.66 4.54 4.74
CA GLY A 46 0.35 4.36 3.33
C GLY A 46 -0.26 5.61 2.73
N LYS A 47 -0.87 5.50 1.56
CA LYS A 47 -1.45 6.65 0.86
C LYS A 47 -2.85 6.32 0.34
N PRO A 48 -3.86 7.18 0.60
CA PRO A 48 -5.16 7.03 -0.02
C PRO A 48 -5.13 7.53 -1.47
N SER A 49 -5.74 6.79 -2.40
CA SER A 49 -5.94 7.25 -3.79
C SER A 49 -7.29 7.95 -4.03
N ILE A 50 -8.07 8.19 -2.98
CA ILE A 50 -9.35 8.93 -3.02
C ILE A 50 -9.20 10.30 -2.35
N ARG A 51 -10.04 11.27 -2.77
CA ARG A 51 -9.97 12.67 -2.29
C ARG A 51 -10.73 12.93 -0.99
N GLN A 52 -11.61 12.02 -0.61
CA GLN A 52 -12.48 12.12 0.56
C GLN A 52 -12.56 10.75 1.23
N PRO A 53 -12.80 10.66 2.54
CA PRO A 53 -12.93 9.38 3.21
C PRO A 53 -14.09 8.58 2.60
N LEU A 54 -13.96 7.26 2.57
CA LEU A 54 -15.00 6.39 2.05
C LEU A 54 -16.19 6.42 3.00
N GLU A 55 -17.39 6.65 2.46
CA GLU A 55 -18.64 6.58 3.20
C GLU A 55 -19.40 5.29 2.87
N ILE A 56 -19.77 4.52 3.89
CA ILE A 56 -20.62 3.33 3.77
C ILE A 56 -21.77 3.39 4.78
N LEU A 57 -22.82 2.61 4.54
CA LEU A 57 -23.91 2.41 5.48
C LEU A 57 -23.65 1.15 6.31
N ALA A 58 -23.70 1.28 7.63
CA ALA A 58 -23.66 0.13 8.53
C ALA A 58 -24.90 -0.75 8.28
N ARG A 59 -24.68 -2.03 8.00
CA ARG A 59 -25.76 -2.96 7.67
C ARG A 59 -26.53 -3.44 8.91
N ASP A 60 -25.86 -3.44 10.06
CA ASP A 60 -26.41 -3.95 11.33
C ASP A 60 -26.82 -2.85 12.30
N SER A 61 -26.70 -1.58 11.92
CA SER A 61 -27.22 -0.47 12.73
C SER A 61 -28.75 -0.41 12.59
N GLY A 62 -29.44 -0.12 13.70
CA GLY A 62 -30.89 0.06 13.72
C GLY A 62 -31.40 1.13 12.76
N SER A 63 -32.71 1.35 12.71
CA SER A 63 -33.30 2.37 11.83
C SER A 63 -33.26 3.75 12.51
N PRO A 64 -32.60 4.78 11.93
CA PRO A 64 -32.00 4.84 10.59
C PRO A 64 -30.55 4.31 10.51
N PRO A 65 -30.13 3.80 9.33
CA PRO A 65 -28.78 3.26 9.13
C PRO A 65 -27.69 4.27 9.48
N GLN A 66 -26.71 3.83 10.26
CA GLN A 66 -25.57 4.65 10.65
C GLN A 66 -24.60 4.79 9.47
N LYS A 67 -24.23 6.03 9.15
CA LYS A 67 -23.15 6.33 8.21
C LYS A 67 -21.79 6.10 8.87
N ILE A 68 -20.92 5.39 8.18
CA ILE A 68 -19.54 5.14 8.57
C ILE A 68 -18.63 5.83 7.56
N SER A 69 -17.68 6.63 8.05
CA SER A 69 -16.69 7.35 7.24
C SER A 69 -15.28 7.02 7.72
N PHE A 70 -14.38 6.64 6.82
CA PHE A 70 -13.01 6.25 7.15
C PHE A 70 -12.05 6.37 5.95
N TRP A 71 -10.76 6.53 6.23
CA TRP A 71 -9.71 6.41 5.21
C TRP A 71 -9.14 5.00 5.12
N PHE A 72 -8.49 4.70 4.01
CA PHE A 72 -7.73 3.47 3.82
C PHE A 72 -6.49 3.76 2.97
N ALA A 73 -5.40 3.03 3.20
CA ALA A 73 -4.26 3.04 2.30
C ALA A 73 -4.60 2.19 1.08
N THR A 74 -4.36 2.70 -0.12
CA THR A 74 -4.65 1.98 -1.36
C THR A 74 -3.68 0.82 -1.53
N GLY A 75 -4.22 -0.40 -1.71
CA GLY A 75 -3.44 -1.63 -1.81
C GLY A 75 -2.34 -1.57 -2.87
N GLY A 76 -2.71 -1.12 -4.08
CA GLY A 76 -1.77 -0.98 -5.20
C GLY A 76 -0.76 0.16 -5.09
N ALA A 77 -0.79 0.99 -4.03
CA ALA A 77 0.35 1.85 -3.68
C ALA A 77 1.31 1.15 -2.72
N GLY A 78 0.85 0.10 -2.05
CA GLY A 78 1.47 -0.51 -0.90
C GLY A 78 1.16 0.23 0.41
N PHE A 79 1.22 -0.52 1.51
CA PHE A 79 1.05 0.01 2.85
C PHE A 79 1.81 -0.83 3.87
N CYS A 80 2.05 -0.27 5.06
CA CYS A 80 2.68 -0.98 6.17
C CYS A 80 1.91 -0.82 7.47
N ILE A 81 1.93 -1.87 8.30
CA ILE A 81 1.42 -1.83 9.68
C ILE A 81 2.51 -2.26 10.66
N SER A 82 2.54 -1.60 11.81
CA SER A 82 3.38 -1.96 12.95
C SER A 82 2.92 -3.27 13.59
N ARG A 83 3.85 -3.99 14.25
CA ARG A 83 3.50 -5.17 15.04
C ARG A 83 2.49 -4.85 16.15
N SER A 84 2.62 -3.69 16.80
CA SER A 84 1.68 -3.27 17.85
C SER A 84 0.24 -3.17 17.33
N LEU A 85 0.06 -2.54 16.17
CA LEU A 85 -1.26 -2.46 15.53
C LEU A 85 -1.78 -3.84 15.12
N ALA A 86 -0.95 -4.67 14.48
CA ALA A 86 -1.37 -6.01 14.06
C ALA A 86 -1.81 -6.90 15.24
N LEU A 87 -1.13 -6.82 16.38
CA LEU A 87 -1.53 -7.54 17.60
C LEU A 87 -2.90 -7.06 18.12
N LYS A 88 -3.23 -5.78 17.96
CA LYS A 88 -4.57 -5.25 18.30
C LYS A 88 -5.63 -5.65 17.29
N MET A 89 -5.25 -5.90 16.04
CA MET A 89 -6.14 -6.44 15.02
C MET A 89 -6.43 -7.93 15.25
N LEU A 90 -5.53 -8.69 15.86
CA LEU A 90 -5.64 -10.15 16.02
C LEU A 90 -7.01 -10.64 16.55
N PRO A 91 -7.61 -10.09 17.62
CA PRO A 91 -8.92 -10.54 18.10
C PRO A 91 -10.06 -10.33 17.08
N ILE A 92 -9.92 -9.32 16.22
CA ILE A 92 -10.93 -8.84 15.27
C ILE A 92 -10.77 -9.51 13.91
N ALA A 93 -9.53 -9.64 13.43
CA ALA A 93 -9.21 -9.97 12.04
C ALA A 93 -8.32 -11.21 11.88
N GLY A 94 -7.70 -11.71 12.95
CA GLY A 94 -6.83 -12.89 12.89
C GLY A 94 -7.59 -14.20 12.70
N GLY A 95 -6.90 -15.23 12.20
CA GLY A 95 -7.43 -16.58 12.06
C GLY A 95 -8.58 -16.66 11.06
N GLY A 96 -8.46 -15.98 9.91
CA GLY A 96 -9.46 -15.96 8.85
C GLY A 96 -10.61 -14.95 9.03
N LYS A 97 -10.76 -14.32 10.20
CA LYS A 97 -11.85 -13.37 10.47
C LYS A 97 -11.83 -12.14 9.56
N PHE A 98 -10.64 -11.75 9.05
CA PHE A 98 -10.49 -10.68 8.08
C PHE A 98 -11.41 -10.90 6.86
N ILE A 99 -11.49 -12.13 6.36
CA ILE A 99 -12.31 -12.50 5.20
C ILE A 99 -13.79 -12.22 5.50
N SER A 100 -14.27 -12.67 6.66
CA SER A 100 -15.66 -12.48 7.08
C SER A 100 -16.05 -11.00 7.19
N ILE A 101 -15.12 -10.13 7.64
CA ILE A 101 -15.36 -8.69 7.69
C ILE A 101 -15.50 -8.12 6.27
N GLY A 102 -14.59 -8.47 5.36
CA GLY A 102 -14.62 -8.04 3.96
C GLY A 102 -15.90 -8.48 3.25
N GLU A 103 -16.34 -9.72 3.47
CA GLU A 103 -17.60 -10.26 2.94
C GLU A 103 -18.83 -9.53 3.52
N HIS A 104 -18.79 -9.18 4.80
CA HIS A 104 -19.88 -8.46 5.47
C HIS A 104 -20.06 -7.04 4.90
N ILE A 105 -18.97 -6.28 4.76
CA ILE A 105 -19.01 -4.91 4.22
C ILE A 105 -19.04 -4.87 2.69
N ARG A 106 -18.70 -5.99 2.02
CA ARG A 106 -18.59 -6.15 0.56
C ARG A 106 -17.61 -5.16 -0.09
N LEU A 107 -16.45 -5.01 0.52
CA LEU A 107 -15.39 -4.11 0.04
C LEU A 107 -14.08 -4.90 -0.16
N PRO A 108 -13.17 -4.41 -1.02
CA PRO A 108 -11.87 -5.04 -1.25
C PRO A 108 -10.98 -5.13 0.01
N ASP A 109 -9.88 -5.89 -0.08
CA ASP A 109 -8.97 -6.16 1.04
C ASP A 109 -8.36 -4.88 1.64
N ASP A 110 -7.93 -3.92 0.82
CA ASP A 110 -7.33 -2.66 1.29
C ASP A 110 -8.35 -1.76 2.01
N VAL A 111 -9.57 -1.68 1.49
CA VAL A 111 -10.70 -1.01 2.13
C VAL A 111 -11.07 -1.70 3.44
N THR A 112 -11.07 -3.04 3.47
CA THR A 112 -11.33 -3.85 4.67
C THR A 112 -10.28 -3.58 5.75
N MET A 113 -9.00 -3.47 5.36
CA MET A 113 -7.91 -3.06 6.25
C MET A 113 -8.18 -1.66 6.85
N GLY A 114 -8.54 -0.68 6.02
CA GLY A 114 -8.90 0.66 6.50
C GLY A 114 -10.11 0.65 7.43
N TYR A 115 -11.15 -0.14 7.12
CA TYR A 115 -12.32 -0.30 7.98
C TYR A 115 -11.94 -0.84 9.37
N ILE A 116 -11.12 -1.89 9.43
CA ILE A 116 -10.66 -2.46 10.70
C ILE A 116 -9.85 -1.43 11.49
N VAL A 117 -8.89 -0.76 10.85
CA VAL A 117 -7.95 0.12 11.54
C VAL A 117 -8.60 1.45 11.95
N GLU A 118 -9.25 2.15 11.02
CA GLU A 118 -9.85 3.47 11.28
C GLU A 118 -11.19 3.38 11.98
N HIS A 119 -12.08 2.50 11.51
CA HIS A 119 -13.43 2.44 12.05
C HIS A 119 -13.52 1.59 13.32
N LEU A 120 -12.96 0.36 13.33
CA LEU A 120 -13.08 -0.51 14.52
C LEU A 120 -12.05 -0.18 15.59
N LEU A 121 -10.78 0.01 15.24
CA LEU A 121 -9.70 0.27 16.19
C LEU A 121 -9.47 1.76 16.50
N LYS A 122 -10.14 2.67 15.78
CA LYS A 122 -10.03 4.13 15.95
C LYS A 122 -8.60 4.64 15.80
N LYS A 123 -7.81 4.02 14.91
CA LYS A 123 -6.44 4.44 14.57
C LYS A 123 -6.43 5.06 13.20
N LYS A 124 -5.79 6.22 13.06
CA LYS A 124 -5.78 6.97 11.80
C LYS A 124 -4.71 6.43 10.87
N LEU A 125 -5.01 6.39 9.58
CA LEU A 125 -4.02 6.28 8.52
C LEU A 125 -3.03 7.44 8.65
N THR A 126 -1.75 7.09 8.73
CA THR A 126 -0.65 8.03 8.60
C THR A 126 -0.28 8.12 7.14
N VAL A 127 -0.62 9.25 6.52
CA VAL A 127 -0.37 9.48 5.10
C VAL A 127 1.13 9.61 4.84
N VAL A 128 1.64 8.79 3.94
CA VAL A 128 3.03 8.81 3.47
C VAL A 128 3.03 9.02 1.96
N GLU A 129 3.42 10.23 1.54
CA GLU A 129 3.39 10.66 0.14
C GLU A 129 4.31 9.88 -0.80
N ASN A 130 5.27 9.11 -0.24
CA ASN A 130 6.25 8.35 -0.99
C ASN A 130 5.74 6.99 -1.52
N PHE A 131 4.51 6.59 -1.18
CA PHE A 131 3.86 5.43 -1.79
C PHE A 131 3.06 5.87 -3.03
N HIS A 132 3.11 5.11 -4.12
CA HIS A 132 2.48 5.49 -5.39
C HIS A 132 1.76 4.32 -6.04
N SER A 133 0.46 4.47 -6.28
CA SER A 133 -0.38 3.51 -7.02
C SER A 133 -0.45 3.89 -8.49
N HIS A 134 -0.70 2.92 -9.37
CA HIS A 134 -1.05 3.16 -10.77
C HIS A 134 -2.38 3.91 -10.98
N LEU A 135 -3.11 4.24 -9.90
CA LEU A 135 -4.21 5.22 -9.92
C LEU A 135 -3.72 6.68 -9.99
N GLU A 136 -2.42 6.90 -9.79
CA GLU A 136 -1.76 8.18 -9.97
C GLU A 136 -1.06 8.23 -11.35
N PRO A 137 -0.99 9.40 -12.00
CA PRO A 137 -0.26 9.55 -13.26
C PRO A 137 1.27 9.41 -13.03
N MET A 138 1.81 8.22 -13.27
CA MET A 138 3.22 7.88 -13.03
C MET A 138 4.20 8.80 -13.78
N LYS A 139 3.78 9.33 -14.93
CA LYS A 139 4.56 10.30 -15.71
C LYS A 139 4.89 11.61 -14.98
N PHE A 140 4.17 11.95 -13.90
CA PHE A 140 4.42 13.17 -13.13
C PHE A 140 5.44 12.99 -12.00
N LEU A 141 5.87 11.76 -11.72
CA LEU A 141 6.98 11.51 -10.81
C LEU A 141 8.28 11.94 -11.48
N LYS A 142 8.89 13.00 -10.94
CA LYS A 142 10.12 13.59 -11.47
C LYS A 142 11.32 12.68 -11.22
N LYS A 143 12.20 12.56 -12.22
CA LYS A 143 13.40 11.72 -12.20
C LYS A 143 14.26 11.98 -10.96
N GLU A 144 14.42 13.24 -10.58
CA GLU A 144 15.26 13.68 -9.46
C GLU A 144 14.71 13.21 -8.11
N ALA A 145 13.38 13.01 -8.02
CA ALA A 145 12.71 12.60 -6.80
C ALA A 145 12.54 11.08 -6.68
N LEU A 146 12.91 10.28 -7.70
CA LEU A 146 12.66 8.83 -7.69
C LEU A 146 13.38 8.12 -6.54
N SER A 147 14.60 8.56 -6.20
CA SER A 147 15.37 7.95 -5.11
C SER A 147 14.73 8.11 -3.72
N ASP A 148 13.84 9.10 -3.58
CA ASP A 148 13.11 9.39 -2.34
C ASP A 148 11.76 8.65 -2.24
N GLN A 149 11.28 8.03 -3.33
CA GLN A 149 10.01 7.30 -3.31
C GLN A 149 10.20 5.86 -2.81
N VAL A 150 9.16 5.33 -2.16
CA VAL A 150 9.14 3.99 -1.55
C VAL A 150 8.61 2.97 -2.55
N THR A 151 7.48 3.28 -3.19
CA THR A 151 6.88 2.39 -4.20
C THR A 151 6.60 3.12 -5.49
N PHE A 152 6.48 2.32 -6.54
CA PHE A 152 5.98 2.72 -7.85
C PHE A 152 5.08 1.59 -8.34
N SER A 153 4.18 1.90 -9.27
CA SER A 153 3.33 0.90 -9.90
C SER A 153 3.24 1.20 -11.41
N TYR A 154 2.61 0.31 -12.15
CA TYR A 154 2.23 0.54 -13.54
C TYR A 154 0.85 -0.05 -13.80
N SER A 155 0.17 0.46 -14.82
CA SER A 155 -1.03 -0.20 -15.32
C SER A 155 -1.26 0.14 -16.78
N ARG A 156 -2.17 -0.60 -17.41
CA ARG A 156 -2.59 -0.37 -18.79
C ARG A 156 -4.04 0.06 -18.82
N PHE A 157 -4.29 1.28 -19.31
CA PHE A 157 -5.63 1.81 -19.53
C PHE A 157 -5.93 1.85 -21.02
N GLY A 158 -6.61 0.80 -21.52
CA GLY A 158 -6.87 0.64 -22.95
C GLY A 158 -5.57 0.49 -23.73
N LYS A 159 -5.24 1.49 -24.57
CA LYS A 159 -4.01 1.52 -25.38
C LYS A 159 -2.85 2.24 -24.70
N GLU A 160 -3.11 2.98 -23.62
CA GLU A 160 -2.10 3.77 -22.94
C GLU A 160 -1.52 2.99 -21.75
N MET A 161 -0.21 3.08 -21.58
CA MET A 161 0.50 2.58 -20.41
C MET A 161 0.71 3.72 -19.43
N ASN A 162 0.20 3.57 -18.20
CA ASN A 162 0.55 4.44 -17.09
C ASN A 162 1.87 3.94 -16.48
N VAL A 163 2.96 4.59 -16.85
CA VAL A 163 4.32 4.22 -16.44
C VAL A 163 5.15 5.48 -16.15
N LEU A 164 6.29 5.28 -15.47
CA LEU A 164 7.25 6.35 -15.19
C LEU A 164 7.81 6.97 -16.47
N SER A 165 7.99 8.29 -16.46
CA SER A 165 8.74 9.00 -17.50
C SER A 165 10.23 8.96 -17.17
N ILE A 166 10.92 7.90 -17.60
CA ILE A 166 12.34 7.68 -17.33
C ILE A 166 13.08 7.12 -18.55
N ASP A 167 14.32 7.57 -18.76
CA ASP A 167 15.24 7.01 -19.76
C ASP A 167 15.73 5.61 -19.35
N GLY A 168 16.24 4.83 -20.31
CA GLY A 168 16.83 3.51 -20.04
C GLY A 168 16.58 2.53 -21.17
N PHE A 169 16.12 1.33 -20.82
CA PHE A 169 15.85 0.27 -21.79
C PHE A 169 14.75 0.66 -22.80
N PRO A 170 14.77 0.14 -24.03
CA PRO A 170 13.67 0.31 -24.98
C PRO A 170 12.35 -0.26 -24.44
N TYR A 171 11.21 0.38 -24.75
CA TYR A 171 9.87 -0.07 -24.31
C TYR A 171 9.52 -1.51 -24.68
N ARG A 172 10.09 -2.05 -25.76
CA ARG A 172 9.87 -3.45 -26.15
C ARG A 172 10.47 -4.44 -25.14
N VAL A 173 11.51 -4.03 -24.43
CA VAL A 173 12.21 -4.82 -23.41
C VAL A 173 11.68 -4.50 -22.01
N ASP A 174 11.40 -3.24 -21.75
CA ASP A 174 10.97 -2.74 -20.45
C ASP A 174 9.68 -1.91 -20.57
N PRO A 175 8.53 -2.56 -20.84
CA PRO A 175 7.26 -1.88 -21.03
C PRO A 175 6.69 -1.27 -19.73
N THR A 176 7.09 -1.79 -18.56
CA THR A 176 6.65 -1.30 -17.24
C THR A 176 7.55 -0.20 -16.69
N ARG A 177 8.73 0.00 -17.30
CA ARG A 177 9.81 0.91 -16.86
C ARG A 177 10.54 0.47 -15.59
N PHE A 178 10.26 -0.72 -15.06
CA PHE A 178 10.86 -1.18 -13.81
C PHE A 178 12.34 -1.55 -13.95
N LEU A 179 12.78 -2.08 -15.09
CA LEU A 179 14.22 -2.34 -15.30
C LEU A 179 15.00 -1.02 -15.39
N SER A 180 14.44 -0.04 -16.07
CA SER A 180 15.04 1.29 -16.21
C SER A 180 15.04 2.04 -14.88
N LEU A 181 13.96 1.96 -14.11
CA LEU A 181 13.92 2.46 -12.73
C LEU A 181 14.97 1.78 -11.86
N HIS A 182 15.10 0.45 -11.94
CA HIS A 182 16.09 -0.29 -11.17
C HIS A 182 17.50 0.19 -11.45
N CYS A 183 17.86 0.35 -12.72
CA CYS A 183 19.17 0.86 -13.11
C CYS A 183 19.39 2.33 -12.77
N HIS A 184 18.32 3.13 -12.72
CA HIS A 184 18.41 4.50 -12.24
C HIS A 184 18.72 4.55 -10.72
N LEU A 185 18.09 3.69 -9.92
CA LEU A 185 18.29 3.63 -8.47
C LEU A 185 19.59 2.91 -8.08
N PHE A 186 19.99 1.92 -8.88
CA PHE A 186 21.10 1.01 -8.60
C PHE A 186 21.95 0.81 -9.87
N PRO A 187 22.77 1.79 -10.27
CA PRO A 187 23.46 1.78 -11.57
C PRO A 187 24.58 0.73 -11.68
N ASN A 188 24.99 0.14 -10.56
CA ASN A 188 26.16 -0.74 -10.50
C ASN A 188 25.89 -2.19 -10.92
N PHE A 189 24.64 -2.55 -11.27
CA PHE A 189 24.33 -3.88 -11.76
C PHE A 189 24.80 -4.09 -13.20
N SER A 190 25.34 -5.28 -13.50
CA SER A 190 25.98 -5.58 -14.79
C SER A 190 25.05 -5.52 -16.00
N PHE A 191 23.75 -5.73 -15.80
CA PHE A 191 22.75 -5.67 -16.86
C PHE A 191 22.28 -4.24 -17.15
N CYS A 192 22.69 -3.25 -16.35
CA CYS A 192 22.28 -1.87 -16.55
C CYS A 192 23.00 -1.26 -17.76
N PRO A 193 22.25 -0.61 -18.67
CA PRO A 193 22.85 0.09 -19.79
C PRO A 193 23.74 1.21 -19.25
N ARG A 194 24.96 1.30 -19.78
CA ARG A 194 25.93 2.35 -19.45
C ARG A 194 25.67 3.59 -20.29
#